data_AF-A0A7C5Y9Q2-F1
#
_entry.id   AF-A0A7C5Y9Q2-F1
#
_cell.length_a   1.000
_cell.length_b   1.000
_cell.length_c   1.000
_cell.angle_alpha   90.00
_cell.angle_beta   90.00
_cell.angle_gamma   90.00
#
_symmetry.space_group_name_H-M   'P 1'
#
loop_
_entity.id
_entity.type
_entity.pdbx_description
1 polymer ?
#
loop_
_entity_poly.entity_id
_entity_poly.type
_entity_poly.pdbx_seq_one_letter_code
_entity_poly.pdbx_strand_id
1 'polypeptide(L)'
;MPWKPPTPIEVYQLLPKTNCGKCGEVNCMAFAVRLIGLETKLEDCTPLIEEGRYRENYEKLKGLLLPPVKEVLLRSPKKVVKIGGKYVLYRHELRYHNPTVIAVDVDDSMDVDVIIKRIQMIENFEYEYVGQKLKLDAIAVRSVTNDPKKYAKIVYTVTENSTLPLILCSLNPTVIEAALDVLSPLNYRPLIYAATKDNWREMAEIAKRFDVPLAITAPGDLDMLISLSKTLSEDVGLKELTLDPGCFIGVGGLSYTIKAYSWLRFKATYDLWRYTGYPLIGTPISIWTQISGDPKEVMWWEAVLTTMLISRYADLIIMHSLDGWVLLPQVMWRFQLYTDPRKPVSVPPGLREIGRPDEMSPVLLTSNYALTYSLVLSDAEKAKVNAWLLIIDTEGLAVDVSVAGRKFTGDKVAEVIKSTGIEDKVKHRVLIIPGKAARVAGEIEDMTKWRVLVGPTDSSEIGKWLEKSWTPEKIKELTEG
;
A
#
# COMPACT_ATOMS: atom_id res chain seq x y z
N MET A 1 21.08 -15.80 11.61
CA MET A 1 20.62 -14.78 12.58
C MET A 1 19.74 -13.83 11.80
N PRO A 2 18.59 -13.41 12.35
CA PRO A 2 17.70 -12.53 11.62
C PRO A 2 18.40 -11.28 11.16
N TRP A 3 17.98 -10.74 10.02
CA TRP A 3 18.40 -9.42 9.61
C TRP A 3 18.14 -8.46 10.77
N LYS A 4 19.18 -7.77 11.20
CA LYS A 4 19.09 -6.72 12.21
C LYS A 4 19.39 -5.42 11.50
N PRO A 5 18.57 -4.37 11.71
CA PRO A 5 18.90 -3.06 11.21
C PRO A 5 20.26 -2.64 11.78
N PRO A 6 21.14 -2.04 10.97
CA PRO A 6 22.36 -1.46 11.49
C PRO A 6 22.00 -0.38 12.52
N THR A 7 22.83 -0.23 13.54
CA THR A 7 22.63 0.80 14.57
C THR A 7 22.92 2.19 14.02
N PRO A 8 22.28 3.24 14.56
CA PRO A 8 22.58 4.62 14.17
C PRO A 8 24.07 4.97 14.29
N ILE A 9 24.75 4.36 15.26
CA ILE A 9 26.18 4.56 15.49
C ILE A 9 27.01 3.94 14.36
N GLU A 10 26.72 2.71 13.95
CA GLU A 10 27.43 2.05 12.83
C GLU A 10 27.28 2.84 11.53
N VAL A 11 26.07 3.33 11.23
CA VAL A 11 25.82 4.19 10.07
C VAL A 11 26.57 5.52 10.20
N TYR A 12 26.45 6.18 11.36
CA TYR A 12 27.10 7.46 11.64
C TYR A 12 28.63 7.38 11.51
N GLN A 13 29.24 6.26 11.90
CA GLN A 13 30.68 6.06 11.78
C GLN A 13 31.19 6.14 10.33
N LEU A 14 30.36 5.74 9.37
CA LEU A 14 30.66 5.74 7.95
C LEU A 14 30.23 7.04 7.24
N LEU A 15 29.38 7.86 7.87
CA LEU A 15 29.00 9.16 7.30
C LEU A 15 30.16 10.16 7.32
N PRO A 16 30.11 11.22 6.49
CA PRO A 16 31.13 12.27 6.44
C PRO A 16 31.35 13.07 7.74
N LYS A 17 30.38 13.05 8.68
CA LYS A 17 30.41 13.78 9.97
C LYS A 17 30.61 15.30 9.83
N THR A 18 30.24 15.87 8.69
CA THR A 18 30.37 17.31 8.41
C THR A 18 29.26 18.15 9.04
N ASN A 19 28.12 17.53 9.41
CA ASN A 19 26.93 18.20 9.94
C ASN A 19 26.48 19.40 9.07
N CYS A 20 26.65 19.33 7.76
CA CYS A 20 26.47 20.46 6.85
C CYS A 20 25.00 20.82 6.56
N GLY A 21 24.02 20.03 7.00
CA GLY A 21 22.60 20.28 6.76
C GLY A 21 22.12 20.07 5.32
N LYS A 22 23.00 19.72 4.36
CA LYS A 22 22.64 19.58 2.92
C LYS A 22 21.59 18.50 2.64
N CYS A 23 21.48 17.50 3.52
CA CYS A 23 20.46 16.45 3.45
C CYS A 23 19.10 16.85 4.05
N GLY A 24 18.96 18.09 4.55
CA GLY A 24 17.74 18.57 5.23
C GLY A 24 17.66 18.20 6.72
N GLU A 25 18.64 17.47 7.25
CA GLU A 25 18.70 17.09 8.66
C GLU A 25 19.60 18.00 9.49
N VAL A 26 19.26 18.16 10.77
CA VAL A 26 19.98 19.02 11.72
C VAL A 26 21.45 18.63 11.92
N ASN A 27 21.78 17.34 11.79
CA ASN A 27 23.15 16.82 11.88
C ASN A 27 23.24 15.41 11.26
N CYS A 28 24.46 14.89 11.09
CA CYS A 28 24.69 13.57 10.50
C CYS A 28 24.13 12.41 11.35
N MET A 29 23.98 12.57 12.67
CA MET A 29 23.37 11.54 13.52
C MET A 29 21.86 11.46 13.29
N ALA A 30 21.18 12.60 13.17
CA ALA A 30 19.77 12.66 12.81
C ALA A 30 19.52 12.01 11.43
N PHE A 31 20.41 12.28 10.46
CA PHE A 31 20.39 11.60 9.17
C PHE A 31 20.57 10.08 9.30
N ALA A 32 21.54 9.61 10.09
CA ALA A 32 21.75 8.18 10.33
C ALA A 32 20.50 7.49 10.91
N VAL A 33 19.86 8.09 11.92
CA VAL A 33 18.63 7.57 12.54
C VAL A 33 17.50 7.46 11.50
N ARG A 34 17.26 8.52 10.72
CA ARG A 34 16.20 8.54 9.70
C ARG A 34 16.50 7.58 8.54
N LEU A 35 17.77 7.40 8.20
CA LEU A 35 18.20 6.48 7.15
C LEU A 35 17.91 5.02 7.51
N ILE A 36 18.17 4.63 8.76
CA ILE A 36 17.82 3.29 9.28
C ILE A 36 16.31 3.10 9.35
N GLY A 37 15.58 4.16 9.70
CA GLY A 37 14.12 4.18 9.62
C GLY A 37 13.57 4.14 8.19
N LEU A 38 14.44 4.18 7.16
CA LEU A 38 14.11 4.27 5.74
C LEU A 38 13.14 5.44 5.46
N GLU A 39 13.36 6.55 6.18
CA GLU A 39 12.64 7.83 6.04
C GLU A 39 13.37 8.83 5.14
N THR A 40 14.62 8.53 4.78
CA THR A 40 15.50 9.26 3.85
C THR A 40 16.32 8.24 3.06
N LYS A 41 16.97 8.67 1.98
CA LYS A 41 17.82 7.83 1.12
C LYS A 41 19.29 8.14 1.37
N LEU A 42 20.15 7.15 1.14
CA LEU A 42 21.59 7.33 1.23
C LEU A 42 22.06 8.43 0.27
N GLU A 43 21.39 8.53 -0.88
CA GLU A 43 21.64 9.52 -1.93
C GLU A 43 21.28 10.96 -1.53
N ASP A 44 20.57 11.17 -0.41
CA ASP A 44 20.27 12.52 0.07
C ASP A 44 21.51 13.16 0.75
N CYS A 45 22.53 12.36 1.09
CA CYS A 45 23.80 12.86 1.60
C CYS A 45 24.74 13.26 0.46
N THR A 46 24.58 14.48 -0.06
CA THR A 46 25.41 15.02 -1.16
C THR A 46 26.93 14.86 -0.95
N PRO A 47 27.51 15.19 0.23
CA PRO A 47 28.95 15.03 0.46
C PRO A 47 29.42 13.58 0.32
N LEU A 48 28.59 12.60 0.70
CA LEU A 48 28.94 11.17 0.63
C LEU A 48 29.06 10.68 -0.82
N ILE A 49 28.32 11.28 -1.75
CA ILE A 49 28.30 10.91 -3.17
C ILE A 49 29.34 11.67 -3.97
N GLU A 50 29.41 12.99 -3.78
CA GLU A 50 30.22 13.87 -4.62
C GLU A 50 31.70 13.86 -4.24
N GLU A 51 32.02 13.70 -2.95
CA GLU A 51 33.39 13.73 -2.50
C GLU A 51 34.02 12.34 -2.59
N GLY A 52 34.93 12.17 -3.56
CA GLY A 52 35.58 10.88 -3.85
C GLY A 52 36.24 10.19 -2.65
N ARG A 53 36.65 10.95 -1.61
CA ARG A 53 37.22 10.42 -0.36
C ARG A 53 36.26 9.54 0.44
N TYR A 54 34.95 9.67 0.24
CA TYR A 54 33.95 8.87 0.96
C TYR A 54 33.37 7.71 0.14
N ARG A 55 33.89 7.47 -1.07
CA ARG A 55 33.35 6.45 -1.97
C ARG A 55 33.35 5.04 -1.36
N GLU A 56 34.39 4.69 -0.62
CA GLU A 56 34.46 3.40 0.08
C GLU A 56 33.39 3.30 1.19
N ASN A 57 33.18 4.38 1.94
CA ASN A 57 32.14 4.43 2.96
C ASN A 57 30.74 4.36 2.35
N TYR A 58 30.51 4.99 1.19
CA TYR A 58 29.27 4.89 0.44
C TYR A 58 28.96 3.45 0.06
N GLU A 59 29.92 2.70 -0.50
CA GLU A 59 29.70 1.29 -0.86
C GLU A 59 29.46 0.40 0.37
N LYS A 60 30.17 0.64 1.48
CA LYS A 60 29.91 -0.07 2.76
C LYS A 60 28.50 0.21 3.28
N LEU A 61 28.09 1.48 3.31
CA LEU A 61 26.74 1.88 3.74
C LEU A 61 25.67 1.27 2.84
N LYS A 62 25.89 1.32 1.53
CA LYS A 62 24.98 0.70 0.56
C LYS A 62 24.81 -0.79 0.85
N GLY A 63 25.90 -1.52 1.07
CA GLY A 63 25.87 -2.94 1.43
C GLY A 63 25.11 -3.22 2.74
N LEU A 64 25.34 -2.42 3.78
CA LEU A 64 24.67 -2.55 5.08
C LEU A 64 23.17 -2.27 5.03
N LEU A 65 22.75 -1.38 4.12
CA LEU A 65 21.35 -0.96 3.97
C LEU A 65 20.61 -1.76 2.91
N LEU A 66 21.25 -2.71 2.21
CA LEU A 66 20.55 -3.55 1.25
C LEU A 66 19.49 -4.41 1.95
N PRO A 67 18.26 -4.47 1.41
CA PRO A 67 17.24 -5.35 1.93
C PRO A 67 17.65 -6.82 1.71
N PRO A 68 17.40 -7.71 2.68
CA PRO A 68 17.51 -9.17 2.50
C PRO A 68 16.78 -9.69 1.26
N VAL A 69 15.66 -9.03 0.92
CA VAL A 69 14.90 -9.31 -0.31
C VAL A 69 15.11 -8.15 -1.25
N LYS A 70 15.78 -8.42 -2.37
CA LYS A 70 16.12 -7.42 -3.39
C LYS A 70 14.87 -6.71 -3.89
N GLU A 71 15.06 -5.44 -4.24
CA GLU A 71 14.05 -4.65 -4.94
C GLU A 71 14.16 -4.91 -6.45
N VAL A 72 13.03 -5.05 -7.11
CA VAL A 72 12.93 -5.17 -8.58
C VAL A 72 11.97 -4.10 -9.09
N LEU A 73 12.36 -3.43 -10.18
CA LEU A 73 11.61 -2.33 -10.77
C LEU A 73 10.94 -2.73 -12.08
N LEU A 74 9.63 -2.54 -12.16
CA LEU A 74 8.85 -2.62 -13.39
C LEU A 74 8.50 -1.20 -13.83
N ARG A 75 8.67 -0.90 -15.12
CA ARG A 75 8.53 0.46 -15.64
C ARG A 75 7.70 0.49 -16.92
N SER A 76 6.81 1.46 -16.97
CA SER A 76 6.28 2.05 -18.20
C SER A 76 6.90 3.44 -18.37
N PRO A 77 6.68 4.11 -19.52
CA PRO A 77 7.15 5.48 -19.73
C PRO A 77 6.66 6.49 -18.70
N LYS A 78 5.51 6.22 -18.06
CA LYS A 78 4.84 7.17 -17.15
C LYS A 78 4.82 6.71 -15.70
N LYS A 79 5.02 5.42 -15.42
CA LYS A 79 4.86 4.84 -14.08
C LYS A 79 5.95 3.82 -13.79
N VAL A 80 6.44 3.83 -12.55
CA VAL A 80 7.37 2.82 -12.03
C VAL A 80 6.71 2.19 -10.82
N VAL A 81 6.73 0.87 -10.74
CA VAL A 81 6.32 0.11 -9.55
C VAL A 81 7.49 -0.71 -9.04
N LYS A 82 7.51 -0.93 -7.73
CA LYS A 82 8.58 -1.61 -7.01
C LYS A 82 8.02 -2.85 -6.34
N ILE A 83 8.70 -3.97 -6.49
CA ILE A 83 8.40 -5.22 -5.77
C ILE A 83 9.62 -5.65 -4.95
N GLY A 84 9.38 -6.38 -3.86
CA GLY A 84 10.43 -6.75 -2.90
C GLY A 84 10.86 -5.58 -2.03
N GLY A 85 12.16 -5.46 -1.76
CA GLY A 85 12.69 -4.48 -0.80
C GLY A 85 12.23 -4.76 0.63
N LYS A 86 12.27 -6.03 1.05
CA LYS A 86 11.76 -6.48 2.36
C LYS A 86 12.89 -6.78 3.33
N TYR A 87 12.67 -6.37 4.58
CA TYR A 87 13.64 -6.46 5.67
C TYR A 87 13.24 -7.44 6.77
N VAL A 88 11.96 -7.43 7.15
CA VAL A 88 11.47 -8.15 8.32
C VAL A 88 10.33 -9.10 7.96
N LEU A 89 10.09 -10.08 8.83
CA LEU A 89 8.99 -11.04 8.68
C LEU A 89 7.71 -10.55 9.33
N TYR A 90 7.81 -9.67 10.33
CA TYR A 90 6.66 -9.13 11.03
C TYR A 90 6.69 -7.60 11.01
N ARG A 91 5.58 -6.97 10.58
CA ARG A 91 5.48 -5.52 10.43
C ARG A 91 5.74 -4.70 11.71
N HIS A 92 5.60 -5.31 12.89
CA HIS A 92 5.84 -4.64 14.16
C HIS A 92 7.34 -4.56 14.52
N GLU A 93 8.20 -5.34 13.85
CA GLU A 93 9.67 -5.24 13.99
C GLU A 93 10.20 -4.02 13.23
N LEU A 94 9.73 -3.85 11.99
CA LEU A 94 9.93 -2.70 11.13
C LEU A 94 8.73 -2.63 10.19
N ARG A 95 8.27 -1.42 9.84
CA ARG A 95 7.15 -1.27 8.91
C ARG A 95 7.43 -2.03 7.61
N TYR A 96 6.40 -2.56 6.98
CA TYR A 96 6.58 -3.06 5.62
C TYR A 96 6.74 -1.91 4.64
N HIS A 97 7.68 -2.07 3.70
CA HIS A 97 7.94 -1.15 2.61
C HIS A 97 7.51 -1.77 1.30
N ASN A 98 7.26 -0.96 0.27
CA ASN A 98 6.84 -1.39 -1.07
C ASN A 98 5.58 -2.28 -1.03
N PRO A 99 4.37 -1.69 -0.92
CA PRO A 99 3.12 -2.44 -0.92
C PRO A 99 3.02 -3.45 -2.07
N THR A 100 2.35 -4.59 -1.82
CA THR A 100 2.17 -5.65 -2.82
C THR A 100 1.56 -5.08 -4.10
N VAL A 101 2.25 -5.25 -5.22
CA VAL A 101 1.78 -4.85 -6.55
C VAL A 101 0.62 -5.76 -6.95
N ILE A 102 -0.54 -5.19 -7.26
CA ILE A 102 -1.71 -5.92 -7.74
C ILE A 102 -1.79 -5.69 -9.25
N ALA A 103 -1.59 -6.78 -10.00
CA ALA A 103 -1.74 -6.84 -11.44
C ALA A 103 -3.03 -7.58 -11.80
N VAL A 104 -3.77 -7.04 -12.77
CA VAL A 104 -4.94 -7.73 -13.34
C VAL A 104 -4.63 -8.14 -14.77
N ASP A 105 -5.04 -9.34 -15.16
CA ASP A 105 -4.69 -9.87 -16.46
C ASP A 105 -5.56 -9.37 -17.62
N VAL A 106 -5.00 -9.41 -18.82
CA VAL A 106 -5.71 -9.51 -20.10
C VAL A 106 -5.04 -10.64 -20.89
N ASP A 107 -5.76 -11.32 -21.78
CA ASP A 107 -5.15 -12.38 -22.59
C ASP A 107 -5.32 -12.18 -24.09
N ASP A 108 -4.39 -12.76 -24.86
CA ASP A 108 -4.32 -12.61 -26.31
C ASP A 108 -5.38 -13.40 -27.08
N SER A 109 -6.27 -14.12 -26.41
CA SER A 109 -7.43 -14.79 -27.01
C SER A 109 -8.69 -13.92 -26.98
N MET A 110 -8.77 -12.94 -26.07
CA MET A 110 -9.90 -12.02 -25.94
C MET A 110 -10.08 -11.12 -27.17
N ASP A 111 -11.32 -10.69 -27.41
CA ASP A 111 -11.62 -9.64 -28.38
C ASP A 111 -10.98 -8.30 -27.99
N VAL A 112 -10.49 -7.56 -28.97
CA VAL A 112 -9.78 -6.28 -28.74
C VAL A 112 -10.66 -5.27 -27.98
N ASP A 113 -11.95 -5.20 -28.29
CA ASP A 113 -12.88 -4.29 -27.59
C ASP A 113 -13.08 -4.68 -26.12
N VAL A 114 -13.04 -5.99 -25.82
CA VAL A 114 -13.11 -6.50 -24.45
C VAL A 114 -11.83 -6.15 -23.70
N ILE A 115 -10.66 -6.32 -24.34
CA ILE A 115 -9.35 -5.96 -23.79
C ILE A 115 -9.32 -4.47 -23.45
N ILE A 116 -9.73 -3.59 -24.36
CA ILE A 116 -9.72 -2.13 -24.13
C ILE A 116 -10.62 -1.75 -22.96
N LYS A 117 -11.85 -2.29 -22.90
CA LYS A 117 -12.76 -2.04 -21.77
C LYS A 117 -12.16 -2.50 -20.45
N ARG A 118 -11.53 -3.68 -20.45
CA ARG A 118 -10.88 -4.25 -19.28
C ARG A 118 -9.71 -3.40 -18.81
N ILE A 119 -8.86 -2.94 -19.73
CA ILE A 119 -7.76 -1.98 -19.44
C ILE A 119 -8.30 -0.69 -18.83
N GLN A 120 -9.35 -0.11 -19.41
CA GLN A 120 -9.96 1.11 -18.89
C GLN A 120 -10.50 0.94 -17.47
N MET A 121 -11.08 -0.22 -17.14
CA MET A 121 -11.50 -0.52 -15.76
C MET A 121 -10.29 -0.61 -14.81
N ILE A 122 -9.17 -1.18 -15.25
CA ILE A 122 -7.95 -1.32 -14.44
C ILE A 122 -7.29 0.05 -14.22
N GLU A 123 -7.07 0.82 -15.29
CA GLU A 123 -6.40 2.13 -15.28
C GLU A 123 -7.16 3.14 -14.40
N ASN A 124 -8.50 3.13 -14.51
CA ASN A 124 -9.37 4.09 -13.81
C ASN A 124 -9.85 3.58 -12.45
N PHE A 125 -9.45 2.38 -12.01
CA PHE A 125 -9.80 1.89 -10.68
C PHE A 125 -9.20 2.83 -9.61
N GLU A 126 -10.09 3.51 -8.89
CA GLU A 126 -9.75 4.36 -7.76
C GLU A 126 -10.80 4.20 -6.66
N TYR A 127 -10.33 3.98 -5.43
CA TYR A 127 -11.19 3.93 -4.25
C TYR A 127 -10.62 4.84 -3.16
N GLU A 128 -11.42 5.79 -2.68
CA GLU A 128 -11.04 6.65 -1.57
C GLU A 128 -11.26 5.92 -0.24
N TYR A 129 -10.17 5.68 0.48
CA TYR A 129 -10.19 5.01 1.78
C TYR A 129 -9.33 5.80 2.77
N VAL A 130 -9.96 6.31 3.83
CA VAL A 130 -9.25 6.99 4.93
C VAL A 130 -8.39 8.17 4.41
N GLY A 131 -8.94 8.93 3.45
CA GLY A 131 -8.28 10.09 2.82
C GLY A 131 -7.17 9.74 1.81
N GLN A 132 -7.04 8.47 1.43
CA GLN A 132 -6.05 7.99 0.46
C GLN A 132 -6.75 7.38 -0.76
N LYS A 133 -6.20 7.66 -1.95
CA LYS A 133 -6.68 7.09 -3.21
C LYS A 133 -5.99 5.77 -3.49
N LEU A 134 -6.70 4.67 -3.27
CA LEU A 134 -6.21 3.32 -3.53
C LEU A 134 -6.40 2.95 -5.00
N LYS A 135 -5.38 2.37 -5.63
CA LYS A 135 -5.35 2.05 -7.06
C LYS A 135 -4.81 0.65 -7.34
N LEU A 136 -4.98 0.17 -8.57
CA LEU A 136 -4.24 -0.97 -9.12
C LEU A 136 -2.90 -0.51 -9.71
N ASP A 137 -1.97 -1.45 -9.87
CA ASP A 137 -0.56 -1.10 -10.09
C ASP A 137 -0.01 -1.46 -11.46
N ALA A 138 -0.46 -2.59 -12.02
CA ALA A 138 0.13 -3.18 -13.22
C ALA A 138 -0.91 -3.99 -14.03
N ILE A 139 -0.54 -4.35 -15.26
CA ILE A 139 -1.32 -5.24 -16.14
C ILE A 139 -0.49 -6.47 -16.47
N ALA A 140 -1.08 -7.65 -16.33
CA ALA A 140 -0.46 -8.91 -16.77
C ALA A 140 -1.01 -9.31 -18.15
N VAL A 141 -0.17 -9.36 -19.17
CA VAL A 141 -0.60 -9.78 -20.52
C VAL A 141 -0.29 -11.25 -20.71
N ARG A 142 -1.32 -12.10 -20.78
CA ARG A 142 -1.20 -13.56 -20.90
C ARG A 142 -1.24 -14.03 -22.34
N SER A 143 -0.31 -14.90 -22.70
CA SER A 143 -0.39 -15.63 -23.96
C SER A 143 -1.15 -16.94 -23.74
N VAL A 144 -2.38 -16.99 -24.24
CA VAL A 144 -3.23 -18.18 -24.31
C VAL A 144 -3.13 -18.83 -25.69
N THR A 145 -3.00 -18.01 -26.74
CA THR A 145 -2.89 -18.50 -28.12
C THR A 145 -1.50 -19.04 -28.48
N ASN A 146 -0.47 -18.66 -27.72
CA ASN A 146 0.92 -19.00 -27.98
C ASN A 146 1.43 -18.54 -29.38
N ASP A 147 0.78 -17.55 -29.99
CA ASP A 147 1.16 -16.94 -31.27
C ASP A 147 1.98 -15.66 -31.02
N PRO A 148 3.27 -15.61 -31.41
CA PRO A 148 4.13 -14.44 -31.17
C PRO A 148 3.60 -13.14 -31.80
N LYS A 149 3.03 -13.20 -33.01
CA LYS A 149 2.54 -12.00 -33.71
C LYS A 149 1.26 -11.49 -33.07
N LYS A 150 0.35 -12.41 -32.72
CA LYS A 150 -0.91 -12.04 -32.05
C LYS A 150 -0.61 -11.44 -30.69
N TYR A 151 0.27 -12.08 -29.91
CA TYR A 151 0.67 -11.62 -28.58
C TYR A 151 1.32 -10.23 -28.64
N ALA A 152 2.29 -10.02 -29.54
CA ALA A 152 2.94 -8.71 -29.72
C ALA A 152 1.95 -7.61 -30.09
N LYS A 153 0.97 -7.90 -30.95
CA LYS A 153 -0.11 -6.95 -31.30
C LYS A 153 -0.95 -6.58 -30.09
N ILE A 154 -1.34 -7.55 -29.26
CA ILE A 154 -2.12 -7.28 -28.05
C ILE A 154 -1.31 -6.49 -27.02
N VAL A 155 -0.03 -6.83 -26.82
CA VAL A 155 0.88 -6.06 -25.96
C VAL A 155 0.96 -4.61 -26.44
N TYR A 156 1.09 -4.37 -27.75
CA TYR A 156 1.07 -3.01 -28.30
C TYR A 156 -0.25 -2.28 -27.99
N THR A 157 -1.39 -2.93 -28.23
CA THR A 157 -2.71 -2.36 -27.89
C THR A 157 -2.82 -2.00 -26.41
N VAL A 158 -2.24 -2.80 -25.50
CA VAL A 158 -2.20 -2.46 -24.07
C VAL A 158 -1.41 -1.17 -23.85
N THR A 159 -0.27 -0.97 -24.52
CA THR A 159 0.52 0.26 -24.38
C THR A 159 -0.16 1.51 -24.92
N GLU A 160 -1.05 1.37 -25.91
CA GLU A 160 -1.83 2.49 -26.45
C GLU A 160 -2.96 2.94 -25.50
N ASN A 161 -3.38 2.06 -24.58
CA ASN A 161 -4.56 2.26 -23.75
C ASN A 161 -4.28 2.30 -22.23
N SER A 162 -3.03 2.07 -21.82
CA SER A 162 -2.63 2.07 -20.41
C SER A 162 -1.31 2.77 -20.17
N THR A 163 -1.15 3.34 -18.98
CA THR A 163 0.12 3.87 -18.50
C THR A 163 0.79 2.97 -17.47
N LEU A 164 0.19 1.81 -17.15
CA LEU A 164 0.67 0.91 -16.13
C LEU A 164 1.86 0.06 -16.61
N PRO A 165 2.80 -0.31 -15.72
CA PRO A 165 3.82 -1.31 -16.02
C PRO A 165 3.22 -2.67 -16.34
N LEU A 166 3.97 -3.47 -17.12
CA LEU A 166 3.48 -4.74 -17.67
C LEU A 166 4.21 -5.95 -17.07
N ILE A 167 3.48 -7.06 -16.97
CA ILE A 167 4.02 -8.41 -16.78
C ILE A 167 3.70 -9.22 -18.03
N LEU A 168 4.72 -9.71 -18.73
CA LEU A 168 4.57 -10.55 -19.91
C LEU A 168 4.48 -12.01 -19.49
N CYS A 169 3.29 -12.61 -19.57
CA CYS A 169 3.02 -13.96 -19.08
C CYS A 169 2.98 -14.97 -20.24
N SER A 170 4.10 -15.65 -20.49
CA SER A 170 4.23 -16.80 -21.38
C SER A 170 5.43 -17.67 -21.01
N LEU A 171 5.29 -19.00 -21.17
CA LEU A 171 6.42 -19.94 -21.05
C LEU A 171 7.16 -20.14 -22.38
N ASN A 172 6.70 -19.52 -23.47
CA ASN A 172 7.34 -19.61 -24.77
C ASN A 172 8.31 -18.43 -24.98
N PRO A 173 9.63 -18.67 -25.08
CA PRO A 173 10.63 -17.62 -25.27
C PRO A 173 10.37 -16.74 -26.51
N THR A 174 9.94 -17.35 -27.62
CA THR A 174 9.67 -16.62 -28.88
C THR A 174 8.50 -15.65 -28.75
N VAL A 175 7.48 -15.99 -27.94
CA VAL A 175 6.33 -15.11 -27.68
C VAL A 175 6.77 -13.92 -26.83
N ILE A 176 7.61 -14.15 -25.81
CA ILE A 176 8.16 -13.09 -24.96
C ILE A 176 9.04 -12.15 -25.77
N GLU A 177 9.94 -12.70 -26.60
CA GLU A 177 10.83 -11.93 -27.46
C GLU A 177 10.06 -10.99 -28.40
N ALA A 178 9.02 -11.51 -29.07
CA ALA A 178 8.19 -10.71 -29.97
C ALA A 178 7.49 -9.54 -29.26
N ALA A 179 7.08 -9.71 -28.00
CA ALA A 179 6.52 -8.61 -27.21
C ALA A 179 7.58 -7.58 -26.79
N LEU A 180 8.79 -8.03 -26.41
CA LEU A 180 9.88 -7.15 -26.00
C LEU A 180 10.40 -6.30 -27.16
N ASP A 181 10.43 -6.83 -28.39
CA ASP A 181 10.80 -6.09 -29.59
C ASP A 181 9.89 -4.87 -29.80
N VAL A 182 8.61 -5.00 -29.46
CA VAL A 182 7.63 -3.90 -29.57
C VAL A 182 7.73 -2.94 -28.38
N LEU A 183 8.04 -3.43 -27.18
CA LEU A 183 8.11 -2.63 -25.96
C LEU A 183 9.41 -1.82 -25.81
N SER A 184 10.53 -2.34 -26.32
CA SER A 184 11.85 -1.72 -26.15
C SER A 184 11.94 -0.31 -26.76
N PRO A 185 11.46 -0.06 -28.00
CA PRO A 185 11.42 1.29 -28.57
C PRO A 185 10.54 2.26 -27.77
N LEU A 186 9.57 1.74 -27.04
CA LEU A 186 8.65 2.50 -26.21
C LEU A 186 9.18 2.74 -24.80
N ASN A 187 10.42 2.35 -24.48
CA ASN A 187 11.05 2.51 -23.16
C ASN A 187 10.27 1.84 -22.00
N TYR A 188 9.60 0.72 -22.30
CA TYR A 188 9.02 -0.15 -21.30
C TYR A 188 10.09 -1.09 -20.73
N ARG A 189 9.95 -1.43 -19.45
CA ARG A 189 10.73 -2.44 -18.76
C ARG A 189 9.80 -3.39 -17.99
N PRO A 190 9.21 -4.37 -18.69
CA PRO A 190 8.27 -5.31 -18.09
C PRO A 190 8.97 -6.37 -17.25
N LEU A 191 8.21 -7.12 -16.46
CA LEU A 191 8.64 -8.40 -15.90
C LEU A 191 8.30 -9.54 -16.85
N ILE A 192 9.26 -10.41 -17.15
CA ILE A 192 9.01 -11.66 -17.87
C ILE A 192 8.53 -12.72 -16.88
N TYR A 193 7.41 -13.35 -17.18
CA TYR A 193 6.88 -14.52 -16.48
C TYR A 193 6.68 -15.67 -17.48
N ALA A 194 7.45 -16.75 -17.49
CA ALA A 194 8.51 -17.11 -16.54
C ALA A 194 9.52 -18.15 -17.09
N ALA A 195 10.69 -18.20 -16.44
CA ALA A 195 11.66 -19.28 -16.56
C ALA A 195 11.27 -20.49 -15.71
N THR A 196 11.43 -21.67 -16.29
CA THR A 196 11.13 -23.00 -15.77
C THR A 196 12.34 -23.91 -16.00
N LYS A 197 12.31 -25.14 -15.50
CA LYS A 197 13.36 -26.13 -15.74
C LYS A 197 13.63 -26.39 -17.24
N ASP A 198 12.63 -26.18 -18.09
CA ASP A 198 12.66 -26.58 -19.50
C ASP A 198 13.08 -25.44 -20.45
N ASN A 199 12.97 -24.17 -20.03
CA ASN A 199 13.18 -22.99 -20.88
C ASN A 199 14.08 -21.91 -20.26
N TRP A 200 14.72 -22.18 -19.11
CA TRP A 200 15.43 -21.14 -18.35
C TRP A 200 16.60 -20.52 -19.12
N ARG A 201 17.26 -21.26 -20.03
CA ARG A 201 18.43 -20.77 -20.77
C ARG A 201 18.01 -19.65 -21.71
N GLU A 202 17.03 -19.95 -22.56
CA GLU A 202 16.48 -19.03 -23.55
C GLU A 202 15.85 -17.82 -22.86
N MET A 203 15.06 -18.04 -21.80
CA MET A 203 14.47 -16.95 -21.03
C MET A 203 15.53 -16.05 -20.38
N ALA A 204 16.64 -16.62 -19.90
CA ALA A 204 17.72 -15.84 -19.30
C ALA A 204 18.52 -15.02 -20.32
N GLU A 205 18.75 -15.57 -21.51
CA GLU A 205 19.36 -14.84 -22.63
C GLU A 205 18.50 -13.65 -23.04
N ILE A 206 17.18 -13.85 -23.17
CA ILE A 206 16.22 -12.79 -23.47
C ILE A 206 16.26 -11.73 -22.37
N ALA A 207 16.15 -12.12 -21.09
CA ALA A 207 16.16 -11.20 -19.96
C ALA A 207 17.42 -10.33 -19.90
N LYS A 208 18.60 -10.92 -20.16
CA LYS A 208 19.87 -10.19 -20.26
C LYS A 208 19.88 -9.21 -21.42
N ARG A 209 19.52 -9.67 -22.61
CA ARG A 209 19.60 -8.87 -23.84
C ARG A 209 18.72 -7.64 -23.77
N PHE A 210 17.52 -7.78 -23.21
CA PHE A 210 16.57 -6.68 -23.06
C PHE A 210 16.68 -5.92 -21.74
N ASP A 211 17.58 -6.32 -20.83
CA ASP A 211 17.73 -5.74 -19.48
C ASP A 211 16.39 -5.65 -18.71
N VAL A 212 15.68 -6.78 -18.63
CA VAL A 212 14.38 -6.89 -17.96
C VAL A 212 14.41 -7.93 -16.84
N PRO A 213 13.64 -7.72 -15.76
CA PRO A 213 13.53 -8.70 -14.69
C PRO A 213 12.86 -10.00 -15.14
N LEU A 214 13.25 -11.12 -14.52
CA LEU A 214 12.80 -12.46 -14.88
C LEU A 214 12.21 -13.21 -13.68
N ALA A 215 10.99 -13.71 -13.83
CA ALA A 215 10.39 -14.63 -12.87
C ALA A 215 10.86 -16.06 -13.07
N ILE A 216 11.07 -16.75 -11.96
CA ILE A 216 11.34 -18.18 -11.89
C ILE A 216 10.09 -18.83 -11.31
N THR A 217 9.57 -19.86 -11.98
CA THR A 217 8.44 -20.63 -11.48
C THR A 217 8.79 -22.12 -11.43
N ALA A 218 8.45 -22.75 -10.31
CA ALA A 218 8.48 -24.20 -10.12
C ALA A 218 7.35 -24.60 -9.16
N PRO A 219 6.09 -24.61 -9.65
CA PRO A 219 4.93 -24.84 -8.80
C PRO A 219 4.99 -26.19 -8.08
N GLY A 220 4.90 -26.17 -6.75
CA GLY A 220 4.94 -27.40 -5.95
C GLY A 220 6.35 -27.96 -5.67
N ASP A 221 7.40 -27.36 -6.23
CA ASP A 221 8.78 -27.86 -6.16
C ASP A 221 9.76 -26.76 -5.75
N LEU A 222 9.88 -26.57 -4.43
CA LEU A 222 10.79 -25.56 -3.87
C LEU A 222 12.25 -25.88 -4.15
N ASP A 223 12.66 -27.14 -4.22
CA ASP A 223 14.05 -27.50 -4.47
C ASP A 223 14.46 -27.10 -5.89
N MET A 224 13.60 -27.37 -6.88
CA MET A 224 13.80 -26.89 -8.24
C MET A 224 13.79 -25.36 -8.33
N LEU A 225 12.88 -24.68 -7.61
CA LEU A 225 12.82 -23.22 -7.55
C LEU A 225 14.15 -22.63 -7.08
N ILE A 226 14.73 -23.18 -6.01
CA ILE A 226 16.02 -22.74 -5.46
C ILE A 226 17.16 -23.10 -6.41
N SER A 227 17.14 -24.28 -7.03
CA SER A 227 18.15 -24.67 -8.02
C SER A 227 18.22 -23.68 -9.18
N LEU A 228 17.06 -23.32 -9.76
CA LEU A 228 16.98 -22.32 -10.83
C LEU A 228 17.42 -20.93 -10.35
N SER A 229 17.01 -20.52 -9.15
CA SER A 229 17.44 -19.25 -8.54
C SER A 229 18.96 -19.18 -8.42
N LYS A 230 19.60 -20.26 -7.97
CA LYS A 230 21.05 -20.36 -7.91
C LYS A 230 21.68 -20.27 -9.31
N THR A 231 21.25 -21.10 -10.25
CA THR A 231 21.80 -21.10 -11.62
C THR A 231 21.68 -19.73 -12.29
N LEU A 232 20.49 -19.12 -12.24
CA LEU A 232 20.24 -17.83 -12.87
C LEU A 232 20.99 -16.68 -12.21
N SER A 233 21.15 -16.72 -10.89
CA SER A 233 21.85 -15.65 -10.15
C SER A 233 23.37 -15.76 -10.18
N GLU A 234 23.93 -16.96 -10.05
CA GLU A 234 25.39 -17.16 -9.91
C GLU A 234 26.05 -17.49 -11.24
N ASP A 235 25.57 -18.51 -11.93
CA ASP A 235 26.21 -19.02 -13.14
C ASP A 235 25.92 -18.09 -14.32
N VAL A 236 24.69 -17.59 -14.38
CA VAL A 236 24.24 -16.68 -15.43
C VAL A 236 24.47 -15.21 -15.02
N GLY A 237 24.40 -14.86 -13.73
CA GLY A 237 24.66 -13.50 -13.26
C GLY A 237 23.47 -12.54 -13.35
N LEU A 238 22.24 -13.04 -13.45
CA LEU A 238 21.03 -12.21 -13.40
C LEU A 238 20.79 -11.68 -11.98
N LYS A 239 20.64 -10.36 -11.85
CA LYS A 239 20.49 -9.69 -10.55
C LYS A 239 19.04 -9.49 -10.13
N GLU A 240 18.14 -9.32 -11.09
CA GLU A 240 16.72 -9.02 -10.87
C GLU A 240 15.87 -10.23 -11.24
N LEU A 241 15.72 -11.11 -10.25
CA LEU A 241 14.89 -12.31 -10.33
C LEU A 241 13.69 -12.15 -9.41
N THR A 242 12.64 -12.93 -9.66
CA THR A 242 11.50 -13.11 -8.76
C THR A 242 11.15 -14.59 -8.66
N LEU A 243 10.44 -15.01 -7.60
CA LEU A 243 10.16 -16.41 -7.31
C LEU A 243 8.66 -16.66 -7.23
N ASP A 244 8.19 -17.66 -7.95
CA ASP A 244 6.84 -18.19 -7.86
C ASP A 244 6.87 -19.69 -7.46
N PRO A 245 6.53 -20.02 -6.21
CA PRO A 245 6.44 -21.42 -5.75
C PRO A 245 5.11 -22.10 -6.13
N GLY A 246 4.21 -21.41 -6.82
CA GLY A 246 2.87 -21.85 -7.20
C GLY A 246 1.79 -21.52 -6.17
N CYS A 247 0.56 -21.38 -6.67
CA CYS A 247 -0.65 -21.12 -5.91
C CYS A 247 -1.61 -22.31 -6.04
N PHE A 248 -1.92 -22.95 -4.92
CA PHE A 248 -2.81 -24.10 -4.85
C PHE A 248 -3.85 -23.89 -3.75
N ILE A 249 -5.05 -24.41 -3.99
CA ILE A 249 -6.18 -24.41 -3.05
C ILE A 249 -6.59 -25.84 -2.69
N GLY A 250 -7.63 -25.97 -1.86
CA GLY A 250 -8.14 -27.27 -1.43
C GLY A 250 -7.28 -27.95 -0.36
N VAL A 251 -7.64 -29.19 -0.03
CA VAL A 251 -6.97 -29.98 1.02
C VAL A 251 -5.50 -30.19 0.63
N GLY A 252 -4.57 -29.79 1.50
CA GLY A 252 -3.13 -29.86 1.25
C GLY A 252 -2.59 -28.72 0.40
N GLY A 253 -3.27 -28.33 -0.69
CA GLY A 253 -2.84 -27.26 -1.60
C GLY A 253 -2.72 -25.89 -0.93
N LEU A 254 -3.77 -25.46 -0.20
CA LEU A 254 -3.72 -24.18 0.51
C LEU A 254 -2.62 -24.15 1.59
N SER A 255 -2.45 -25.28 2.29
CA SER A 255 -1.40 -25.44 3.30
C SER A 255 -0.01 -25.31 2.69
N TYR A 256 0.23 -25.96 1.54
CA TYR A 256 1.46 -25.80 0.78
C TYR A 256 1.69 -24.34 0.42
N THR A 257 0.71 -23.67 -0.17
CA THR A 257 0.84 -22.28 -0.63
C THR A 257 1.27 -21.36 0.52
N ILE A 258 0.56 -21.36 1.64
CA ILE A 258 0.91 -20.49 2.78
C ILE A 258 2.29 -20.82 3.35
N LYS A 259 2.63 -22.12 3.41
CA LYS A 259 3.91 -22.59 3.91
C LYS A 259 5.07 -22.17 3.00
N ALA A 260 4.93 -22.33 1.68
CA ALA A 260 5.97 -22.01 0.70
C ALA A 260 6.38 -20.53 0.78
N TYR A 261 5.41 -19.61 0.75
CA TYR A 261 5.69 -18.17 0.82
C TYR A 261 6.28 -17.77 2.18
N SER A 262 5.76 -18.34 3.27
CA SER A 262 6.28 -18.08 4.62
C SER A 262 7.72 -18.57 4.76
N TRP A 263 8.03 -19.77 4.26
CA TRP A 263 9.36 -20.35 4.28
C TRP A 263 10.34 -19.56 3.42
N LEU A 264 9.98 -19.21 2.18
CA LEU A 264 10.85 -18.42 1.32
C LEU A 264 11.15 -17.06 1.94
N ARG A 265 10.14 -16.36 2.48
CA ARG A 265 10.38 -15.08 3.16
C ARG A 265 11.25 -15.26 4.40
N PHE A 266 10.97 -16.27 5.24
CA PHE A 266 11.77 -16.57 6.42
C PHE A 266 13.23 -16.85 6.03
N LYS A 267 13.47 -17.69 5.03
CA LYS A 267 14.81 -17.99 4.54
C LYS A 267 15.54 -16.73 4.06
N ALA A 268 14.82 -15.82 3.40
CA ALA A 268 15.39 -14.58 2.91
C ALA A 268 15.76 -13.61 4.04
N THR A 269 14.89 -13.42 5.03
CA THR A 269 15.07 -12.37 6.06
C THR A 269 15.72 -12.88 7.35
N TYR A 270 15.52 -14.16 7.71
CA TYR A 270 16.00 -14.73 8.96
C TYR A 270 17.28 -15.55 8.81
N ASP A 271 17.36 -16.33 7.74
CA ASP A 271 18.57 -17.12 7.42
C ASP A 271 19.50 -16.37 6.46
N LEU A 272 19.07 -15.22 5.92
CA LEU A 272 19.80 -14.42 4.92
C LEU A 272 20.23 -15.25 3.71
N TRP A 273 19.40 -16.23 3.33
CA TRP A 273 19.74 -17.17 2.28
C TRP A 273 19.54 -16.51 0.91
N ARG A 274 20.65 -16.13 0.28
CA ARG A 274 20.67 -15.31 -0.95
C ARG A 274 19.82 -15.85 -2.10
N TYR A 275 19.63 -17.16 -2.22
CA TYR A 275 18.81 -17.77 -3.29
C TYR A 275 17.30 -17.56 -3.09
N THR A 276 16.89 -17.18 -1.88
CA THR A 276 15.52 -16.77 -1.55
C THR A 276 15.35 -15.26 -1.44
N GLY A 277 16.43 -14.50 -1.58
CA GLY A 277 16.49 -13.03 -1.42
C GLY A 277 15.87 -12.25 -2.57
N TYR A 278 14.76 -12.73 -3.13
CA TYR A 278 14.09 -12.20 -4.31
C TYR A 278 12.59 -11.99 -4.05
N PRO A 279 11.93 -11.05 -4.74
CA PRO A 279 10.50 -10.84 -4.58
C PRO A 279 9.68 -12.10 -4.89
N LEU A 280 8.60 -12.32 -4.15
CA LEU A 280 7.66 -13.43 -4.33
C LEU A 280 6.48 -13.00 -5.21
N ILE A 281 6.15 -13.79 -6.23
CA ILE A 281 4.99 -13.60 -7.09
C ILE A 281 3.88 -14.56 -6.67
N GLY A 282 2.70 -14.03 -6.38
CA GLY A 282 1.45 -14.73 -6.23
C GLY A 282 0.67 -14.81 -7.55
N THR A 283 0.21 -16.01 -7.90
CA THR A 283 -0.70 -16.24 -9.04
C THR A 283 -2.08 -16.80 -8.63
N PRO A 284 -2.87 -16.10 -7.78
CA PRO A 284 -4.28 -16.46 -7.52
C PRO A 284 -5.11 -16.68 -8.77
N ILE A 285 -4.78 -16.00 -9.88
CA ILE A 285 -5.37 -16.26 -11.20
C ILE A 285 -5.38 -17.74 -11.60
N SER A 286 -4.41 -18.55 -11.13
CA SER A 286 -4.37 -20.00 -11.40
C SER A 286 -5.60 -20.75 -10.87
N ILE A 287 -6.34 -20.20 -9.90
CA ILE A 287 -7.58 -20.78 -9.38
C ILE A 287 -8.64 -20.94 -10.48
N TRP A 288 -8.65 -20.05 -11.48
CA TRP A 288 -9.52 -20.14 -12.65
C TRP A 288 -9.30 -21.38 -13.52
N THR A 289 -8.21 -22.11 -13.28
CA THR A 289 -7.93 -23.42 -13.90
C THR A 289 -8.08 -24.60 -12.94
N GLN A 290 -8.25 -24.35 -11.63
CA GLN A 290 -8.31 -25.38 -10.59
C GLN A 290 -9.75 -25.67 -10.14
N ILE A 291 -10.65 -24.70 -10.22
CA ILE A 291 -12.07 -24.85 -9.87
C ILE A 291 -12.89 -24.82 -11.16
N SER A 292 -13.75 -25.82 -11.32
CA SER A 292 -14.84 -25.81 -12.31
C SER A 292 -16.16 -25.57 -11.59
N GLY A 293 -17.01 -24.67 -12.10
CA GLY A 293 -18.34 -24.44 -11.51
C GLY A 293 -18.79 -23.00 -11.64
N ASP A 294 -19.51 -22.52 -10.61
CA ASP A 294 -19.99 -21.15 -10.53
C ASP A 294 -18.81 -20.16 -10.54
N PRO A 295 -18.73 -19.23 -11.51
CA PRO A 295 -17.70 -18.20 -11.54
C PRO A 295 -17.56 -17.43 -10.22
N LYS A 296 -18.66 -17.24 -9.46
CA LYS A 296 -18.60 -16.56 -8.17
C LYS A 296 -17.79 -17.32 -7.13
N GLU A 297 -17.82 -18.65 -7.15
CA GLU A 297 -17.01 -19.47 -6.25
C GLU A 297 -15.52 -19.34 -6.59
N VAL A 298 -15.18 -19.35 -7.89
CA VAL A 298 -13.82 -19.14 -8.39
C VAL A 298 -13.29 -17.77 -7.94
N MET A 299 -14.08 -16.72 -8.16
CA MET A 299 -13.77 -15.35 -7.75
C MET A 299 -13.62 -15.21 -6.23
N TRP A 300 -14.46 -15.91 -5.46
CA TRP A 300 -14.37 -15.93 -4.00
C TRP A 300 -13.05 -16.52 -3.53
N TRP A 301 -12.65 -17.66 -4.09
CA TRP A 301 -11.36 -18.27 -3.78
C TRP A 301 -10.17 -17.42 -4.23
N GLU A 302 -10.28 -16.77 -5.40
CA GLU A 302 -9.27 -15.81 -5.86
C GLU A 302 -9.11 -14.64 -4.88
N ALA A 303 -10.22 -14.08 -4.38
CA ALA A 303 -10.22 -13.02 -3.39
C ALA A 303 -9.58 -13.47 -2.07
N VAL A 304 -9.98 -14.64 -1.55
CA VAL A 304 -9.46 -15.20 -0.31
C VAL A 304 -7.96 -15.47 -0.42
N LEU A 305 -7.51 -16.15 -1.48
CA LEU A 305 -6.10 -16.47 -1.64
C LEU A 305 -5.27 -15.20 -1.83
N THR A 306 -5.77 -14.21 -2.55
CA THR A 306 -5.12 -12.90 -2.70
C THR A 306 -4.90 -12.24 -1.34
N THR A 307 -5.93 -12.11 -0.51
CA THR A 307 -5.81 -11.51 0.82
C THR A 307 -4.80 -12.26 1.69
N MET A 308 -4.81 -13.60 1.63
CA MET A 308 -3.85 -14.44 2.35
C MET A 308 -2.42 -14.20 1.88
N LEU A 309 -2.18 -14.09 0.58
CA LEU A 309 -0.85 -13.87 0.01
C LEU A 309 -0.32 -12.45 0.24
N ILE A 310 -1.18 -11.43 0.23
CA ILE A 310 -0.81 -10.07 0.69
C ILE A 310 -0.31 -10.14 2.14
N SER A 311 -1.02 -10.89 2.99
CA SER A 311 -0.63 -11.11 4.39
C SER A 311 0.63 -11.97 4.53
N ARG A 312 0.82 -12.91 3.59
CA ARG A 312 1.89 -13.91 3.55
C ARG A 312 2.83 -13.64 2.40
N TYR A 313 3.33 -12.41 2.39
CA TYR A 313 4.62 -12.05 1.80
C TYR A 313 4.70 -12.03 0.28
N ALA A 314 3.59 -12.19 -0.47
CA ALA A 314 3.63 -11.92 -1.90
C ALA A 314 3.93 -10.43 -2.15
N ASP A 315 4.88 -10.17 -3.04
CA ASP A 315 5.33 -8.84 -3.44
C ASP A 315 4.63 -8.35 -4.70
N LEU A 316 4.19 -9.28 -5.54
CA LEU A 316 3.36 -9.07 -6.72
C LEU A 316 2.26 -10.12 -6.72
N ILE A 317 1.03 -9.75 -7.06
CA ILE A 317 -0.08 -10.69 -7.23
C ILE A 317 -0.71 -10.47 -8.61
N ILE A 318 -0.99 -11.57 -9.31
CA ILE A 318 -1.72 -11.58 -10.59
C ILE A 318 -3.13 -12.15 -10.38
N MET A 319 -4.15 -11.36 -10.73
CA MET A 319 -5.57 -11.68 -10.60
C MET A 319 -6.30 -11.59 -11.95
N HIS A 320 -7.49 -12.17 -12.03
CA HIS A 320 -8.43 -12.06 -13.15
C HIS A 320 -9.74 -11.34 -12.80
N SER A 321 -10.24 -11.43 -11.56
CA SER A 321 -11.48 -10.74 -11.19
C SER A 321 -11.36 -9.22 -11.24
N LEU A 322 -12.40 -8.54 -11.73
CA LEU A 322 -12.53 -7.07 -11.71
C LEU A 322 -13.66 -6.55 -10.83
N ASP A 323 -14.49 -7.43 -10.29
CA ASP A 323 -15.61 -7.04 -9.46
C ASP A 323 -15.15 -6.29 -8.21
N GLY A 324 -15.87 -5.21 -7.88
CA GLY A 324 -15.53 -4.37 -6.73
C GLY A 324 -15.49 -5.16 -5.42
N TRP A 325 -16.36 -6.16 -5.22
CA TRP A 325 -16.35 -6.99 -4.02
C TRP A 325 -15.13 -7.91 -3.93
N VAL A 326 -14.46 -8.21 -5.06
CA VAL A 326 -13.18 -8.92 -5.07
C VAL A 326 -12.02 -7.95 -4.83
N LEU A 327 -11.99 -6.80 -5.54
CA LEU A 327 -10.86 -5.87 -5.54
C LEU A 327 -10.78 -4.98 -4.29
N LEU A 328 -11.90 -4.46 -3.79
CA LEU A 328 -11.94 -3.53 -2.65
C LEU A 328 -11.27 -4.12 -1.40
N PRO A 329 -11.57 -5.37 -0.98
CA PRO A 329 -10.88 -5.96 0.16
C PRO A 329 -9.36 -6.02 -0.03
N GLN A 330 -8.86 -6.23 -1.25
CA GLN A 330 -7.41 -6.39 -1.50
C GLN A 330 -6.68 -5.06 -1.34
N VAL A 331 -7.20 -4.00 -1.98
CA VAL A 331 -6.56 -2.69 -1.91
C VAL A 331 -6.65 -2.09 -0.50
N MET A 332 -7.78 -2.29 0.20
CA MET A 332 -7.95 -1.87 1.59
C MET A 332 -7.04 -2.66 2.53
N TRP A 333 -7.00 -3.99 2.39
CA TRP A 333 -6.15 -4.83 3.23
C TRP A 333 -4.66 -4.53 3.03
N ARG A 334 -4.23 -4.35 1.77
CA ARG A 334 -2.88 -3.91 1.44
C ARG A 334 -2.56 -2.57 2.12
N PHE A 335 -3.45 -1.58 2.03
CA PHE A 335 -3.25 -0.29 2.70
C PHE A 335 -3.07 -0.44 4.21
N GLN A 336 -3.94 -1.22 4.86
CA GLN A 336 -3.88 -1.43 6.31
C GLN A 336 -2.61 -2.17 6.74
N LEU A 337 -2.22 -3.21 5.99
CA LEU A 337 -1.04 -4.02 6.31
C LEU A 337 0.25 -3.22 6.20
N TYR A 338 0.34 -2.33 5.20
CA TYR A 338 1.54 -1.54 4.90
C TYR A 338 1.58 -0.17 5.59
N THR A 339 0.50 0.25 6.25
CA THR A 339 0.52 1.42 7.14
C THR A 339 1.61 1.26 8.21
N ASP A 340 2.34 2.34 8.54
CA ASP A 340 3.38 2.30 9.58
C ASP A 340 2.73 2.06 10.96
N PRO A 341 3.05 0.95 11.66
CA PRO A 341 2.43 0.66 12.96
C PRO A 341 2.79 1.68 14.05
N ARG A 342 3.81 2.51 13.85
CA ARG A 342 4.27 3.51 14.83
C ARG A 342 3.55 4.85 14.68
N LYS A 343 2.98 5.13 13.50
CA LYS A 343 2.35 6.40 13.16
C LYS A 343 0.88 6.15 12.85
N PRO A 344 -0.05 6.53 13.76
CA PRO A 344 -1.47 6.47 13.45
C PRO A 344 -1.81 7.28 12.20
N VAL A 345 -2.70 6.75 11.35
CA VAL A 345 -3.18 7.50 10.18
C VAL A 345 -4.09 8.61 10.67
N SER A 346 -3.79 9.86 10.30
CA SER A 346 -4.54 11.04 10.70
C SER A 346 -5.06 11.83 9.51
N VAL A 347 -6.14 12.57 9.70
CA VAL A 347 -6.63 13.57 8.75
C VAL A 347 -6.19 14.98 9.17
N PRO A 348 -6.10 15.96 8.25
CA PRO A 348 -5.81 17.34 8.63
C PRO A 348 -6.88 17.90 9.58
N PRO A 349 -6.49 18.47 10.74
CA PRO A 349 -7.39 19.19 11.63
C PRO A 349 -8.14 20.32 10.92
N GLY A 350 -9.24 20.76 11.52
CA GLY A 350 -10.04 21.89 11.03
C GLY A 350 -11.51 21.54 10.81
N LEU A 351 -12.15 22.30 9.94
CA LEU A 351 -13.59 22.21 9.72
C LEU A 351 -13.93 21.41 8.47
N ARG A 352 -14.99 20.60 8.54
CA ARG A 352 -15.62 19.91 7.41
C ARG A 352 -17.12 20.16 7.40
N GLU A 353 -17.70 20.13 6.21
CA GLU A 353 -19.14 20.24 5.98
C GLU A 353 -19.70 18.83 5.80
N ILE A 354 -20.78 18.51 6.53
CA ILE A 354 -21.57 17.30 6.32
C ILE A 354 -22.90 17.74 5.72
N GLY A 355 -23.22 17.23 4.53
CA GLY A 355 -24.43 17.63 3.80
C GLY A 355 -24.38 19.11 3.36
N ARG A 356 -25.39 19.89 3.75
CA ARG A 356 -25.51 21.33 3.47
C ARG A 356 -25.82 22.07 4.77
N PRO A 357 -24.83 22.29 5.65
CA PRO A 357 -25.06 22.95 6.92
C PRO A 357 -25.37 24.44 6.72
N ASP A 358 -26.21 24.96 7.60
CA ASP A 358 -26.59 26.36 7.72
C ASP A 358 -26.14 26.96 9.07
N GLU A 359 -26.61 28.17 9.37
CA GLU A 359 -26.27 28.92 10.58
C GLU A 359 -26.87 28.36 11.88
N MET A 360 -27.82 27.44 11.80
CA MET A 360 -28.45 26.76 12.95
C MET A 360 -28.10 25.27 13.03
N SER A 361 -27.28 24.79 12.10
CA SER A 361 -26.86 23.40 12.00
C SER A 361 -25.90 23.03 13.14
N PRO A 362 -26.01 21.81 13.69
CA PRO A 362 -25.19 21.36 14.81
C PRO A 362 -23.69 21.37 14.49
N VAL A 363 -22.88 21.70 15.49
CA VAL A 363 -21.42 21.62 15.44
C VAL A 363 -20.97 20.37 16.20
N LEU A 364 -20.50 19.37 15.46
CA LEU A 364 -19.97 18.11 15.98
C LEU A 364 -18.45 18.21 16.16
N LEU A 365 -17.91 17.61 17.22
CA LEU A 365 -16.47 17.53 17.48
C LEU A 365 -15.97 16.10 17.33
N THR A 366 -14.79 15.91 16.73
CA THR A 366 -14.11 14.62 16.68
C THR A 366 -12.58 14.76 16.71
N SER A 367 -11.88 13.64 16.93
CA SER A 367 -10.43 13.52 16.84
C SER A 367 -9.95 13.43 15.39
N ASN A 368 -8.70 13.83 15.11
CA ASN A 368 -8.11 13.66 13.78
C ASN A 368 -7.60 12.25 13.45
N TYR A 369 -7.84 11.23 14.29
CA TYR A 369 -7.60 9.84 13.89
C TYR A 369 -8.49 9.47 12.71
N ALA A 370 -7.87 9.04 11.61
CA ALA A 370 -8.54 9.01 10.32
C ALA A 370 -9.70 7.98 10.29
N LEU A 371 -9.58 6.85 10.99
CA LEU A 371 -10.67 5.89 11.09
C LEU A 371 -11.86 6.46 11.90
N THR A 372 -11.60 7.14 13.02
CA THR A 372 -12.66 7.78 13.81
C THR A 372 -13.37 8.86 12.99
N TYR A 373 -12.60 9.70 12.29
CA TYR A 373 -13.16 10.71 11.39
C TYR A 373 -14.03 10.08 10.29
N SER A 374 -13.53 9.08 9.58
CA SER A 374 -14.26 8.44 8.48
C SER A 374 -15.56 7.76 8.93
N LEU A 375 -15.58 7.16 10.13
CA LEU A 375 -16.80 6.59 10.72
C LEU A 375 -17.84 7.67 11.04
N VAL A 376 -17.43 8.74 11.73
CA VAL A 376 -18.32 9.86 12.07
C VAL A 376 -18.91 10.50 10.82
N LEU A 377 -18.07 10.78 9.80
CA LEU A 377 -18.52 11.33 8.54
C LEU A 377 -19.53 10.40 7.84
N SER A 378 -19.16 9.13 7.65
CA SER A 378 -19.99 8.16 6.93
C SER A 378 -21.34 7.93 7.61
N ASP A 379 -21.37 7.83 8.94
CA ASP A 379 -22.61 7.59 9.68
C ASP A 379 -23.51 8.83 9.68
N ALA A 380 -22.94 10.03 9.80
CA ALA A 380 -23.69 11.27 9.70
C ALA A 380 -24.28 11.49 8.28
N GLU A 381 -23.51 11.17 7.22
CA GLU A 381 -23.97 11.21 5.84
C GLU A 381 -25.10 10.20 5.57
N LYS A 382 -24.95 8.95 6.05
CA LYS A 382 -26.02 7.93 5.97
C LYS A 382 -27.29 8.37 6.68
N ALA A 383 -27.15 9.05 7.82
CA ALA A 383 -28.25 9.62 8.57
C ALA A 383 -28.80 10.92 7.93
N LYS A 384 -28.23 11.40 6.81
CA LYS A 384 -28.62 12.64 6.11
C LYS A 384 -28.60 13.88 7.01
N VAL A 385 -27.66 13.91 7.95
CA VAL A 385 -27.47 15.04 8.86
C VAL A 385 -26.78 16.18 8.10
N ASN A 386 -27.29 17.40 8.28
CA ASN A 386 -26.57 18.62 7.90
C ASN A 386 -25.85 19.15 9.14
N ALA A 387 -24.52 19.16 9.13
CA ALA A 387 -23.73 19.55 10.30
C ALA A 387 -22.36 20.12 9.92
N TRP A 388 -21.81 20.89 10.85
CA TRP A 388 -20.41 21.30 10.86
C TRP A 388 -19.61 20.27 11.66
N LEU A 389 -18.52 19.73 11.12
CA LEU A 389 -17.64 18.78 11.81
C LEU A 389 -16.28 19.42 12.08
N LEU A 390 -16.00 19.70 13.36
CA LEU A 390 -14.71 20.15 13.84
C LEU A 390 -13.81 18.95 14.17
N ILE A 391 -12.60 18.99 13.65
CA ILE A 391 -11.59 17.95 13.81
C ILE A 391 -10.42 18.55 14.57
N ILE A 392 -10.20 18.11 15.81
CA ILE A 392 -9.04 18.57 16.61
C ILE A 392 -7.80 17.72 16.36
N ASP A 393 -6.62 18.33 16.50
CA ASP A 393 -5.36 17.59 16.40
C ASP A 393 -5.08 16.78 17.67
N THR A 394 -5.34 15.49 17.59
CA THR A 394 -5.08 14.50 18.63
C THR A 394 -3.83 13.67 18.34
N GLU A 395 -2.96 14.11 17.43
CA GLU A 395 -1.78 13.35 16.95
C GLU A 395 -2.19 12.00 16.34
N GLY A 396 -3.38 11.94 15.74
CA GLY A 396 -3.94 10.73 15.14
C GLY A 396 -4.47 9.70 16.13
N LEU A 397 -4.77 10.06 17.37
CA LEU A 397 -5.32 9.15 18.38
C LEU A 397 -6.86 9.15 18.39
N ALA A 398 -7.47 7.99 18.62
CA ALA A 398 -8.92 7.87 18.80
C ALA A 398 -9.41 8.69 20.01
N VAL A 399 -10.71 8.98 20.09
CA VAL A 399 -11.29 9.88 21.12
C VAL A 399 -11.00 9.42 22.55
N ASP A 400 -11.24 8.17 22.91
CA ASP A 400 -10.99 7.66 24.27
C ASP A 400 -9.49 7.67 24.63
N VAL A 401 -8.65 7.25 23.69
CA VAL A 401 -7.19 7.24 23.88
C VAL A 401 -6.64 8.66 24.01
N SER A 402 -7.14 9.60 23.20
CA SER A 402 -6.70 11.00 23.24
C SER A 402 -7.19 11.73 24.50
N VAL A 403 -8.37 11.40 25.01
CA VAL A 403 -8.83 11.88 26.32
C VAL A 403 -7.90 11.38 27.44
N ALA A 404 -7.62 10.07 27.47
CA ALA A 404 -6.72 9.48 28.47
C ALA A 404 -5.28 10.03 28.35
N GLY A 405 -4.80 10.24 27.13
CA GLY A 405 -3.48 10.77 26.83
C GLY A 405 -3.36 12.30 26.92
N ARG A 406 -4.40 13.02 27.39
CA ARG A 406 -4.44 14.49 27.48
C ARG A 406 -4.13 15.19 26.15
N LYS A 407 -4.58 14.59 25.04
CA LYS A 407 -4.50 15.14 23.68
C LYS A 407 -5.85 15.64 23.16
N PHE A 408 -6.95 15.32 23.84
CA PHE A 408 -8.30 15.88 23.63
C PHE A 408 -8.62 16.82 24.80
N THR A 409 -8.22 18.09 24.68
CA THR A 409 -8.26 19.09 25.77
C THR A 409 -9.01 20.35 25.36
N GLY A 410 -9.48 21.12 26.34
CA GLY A 410 -10.20 22.37 26.10
C GLY A 410 -9.40 23.38 25.27
N ASP A 411 -8.09 23.50 25.53
CA ASP A 411 -7.18 24.38 24.78
C ASP A 411 -7.17 24.07 23.28
N LYS A 412 -7.06 22.79 22.91
CA LYS A 412 -7.04 22.35 21.52
C LYS A 412 -8.38 22.56 20.82
N VAL A 413 -9.48 22.42 21.55
CA VAL A 413 -10.82 22.72 21.02
C VAL A 413 -10.96 24.22 20.78
N ALA A 414 -10.51 25.08 21.70
CA ALA A 414 -10.53 26.53 21.53
C ALA A 414 -9.66 26.97 20.34
N GLU A 415 -8.49 26.36 20.17
CA GLU A 415 -7.60 26.60 19.04
C GLU A 415 -8.27 26.25 17.69
N VAL A 416 -8.93 25.09 17.59
CA VAL A 416 -9.60 24.70 16.34
C VAL A 416 -10.82 25.58 16.03
N ILE A 417 -11.61 25.97 17.05
CA ILE A 417 -12.74 26.88 16.88
C ILE A 417 -12.26 28.21 16.28
N LYS A 418 -11.21 28.79 16.88
CA LYS A 418 -10.65 30.07 16.46
C LYS A 418 -10.02 30.00 15.06
N SER A 419 -9.24 28.97 14.79
CA SER A 419 -8.53 28.83 13.50
C SER A 419 -9.47 28.51 12.32
N THR A 420 -10.63 27.92 12.58
CA THR A 420 -11.60 27.56 11.53
C THR A 420 -12.64 28.63 11.25
N GLY A 421 -12.81 29.61 12.15
CA GLY A 421 -13.82 30.66 12.01
C GLY A 421 -15.26 30.15 12.10
N ILE A 422 -15.48 29.00 12.75
CA ILE A 422 -16.83 28.42 12.92
C ILE A 422 -17.77 29.36 13.68
N GLU A 423 -17.23 30.24 14.52
CA GLU A 423 -17.97 31.26 15.26
C GLU A 423 -18.76 32.22 14.37
N ASP A 424 -18.27 32.49 13.16
CA ASP A 424 -18.92 33.37 12.19
C ASP A 424 -19.90 32.62 11.29
N LYS A 425 -19.90 31.28 11.35
CA LYS A 425 -20.74 30.42 10.51
C LYS A 425 -22.02 29.95 11.21
N VAL A 426 -22.06 29.98 12.54
CA VAL A 426 -23.25 29.58 13.33
C VAL A 426 -23.71 30.68 14.28
N LYS A 427 -25.03 30.78 14.47
CA LYS A 427 -25.69 31.75 15.35
C LYS A 427 -25.74 31.32 16.82
N HIS A 428 -25.27 30.12 17.13
CA HIS A 428 -25.22 29.58 18.50
C HIS A 428 -23.78 29.34 18.94
N ARG A 429 -23.59 29.04 20.24
CA ARG A 429 -22.31 28.66 20.84
C ARG A 429 -22.48 27.33 21.57
N VAL A 430 -22.85 26.30 20.81
CA VAL A 430 -23.13 24.96 21.32
C VAL A 430 -22.32 23.94 20.54
N LEU A 431 -21.55 23.13 21.25
CA LEU A 431 -20.65 22.13 20.69
C LEU A 431 -21.08 20.73 21.15
N ILE A 432 -21.23 19.78 20.22
CA ILE A 432 -21.56 18.40 20.54
C ILE A 432 -20.28 17.58 20.52
N ILE A 433 -19.90 17.04 21.68
CA ILE A 433 -18.72 16.18 21.83
C ILE A 433 -19.12 14.70 21.82
N PRO A 434 -18.21 13.77 21.47
CA PRO A 434 -18.50 12.34 21.55
C PRO A 434 -18.72 11.91 23.01
N GLY A 435 -19.58 10.92 23.23
CA GLY A 435 -19.86 10.39 24.58
C GLY A 435 -18.60 9.93 25.33
N LYS A 436 -17.62 9.39 24.59
CA LYS A 436 -16.30 9.00 25.14
C LYS A 436 -15.47 10.17 25.67
N ALA A 437 -15.80 11.41 25.30
CA ALA A 437 -15.15 12.63 25.77
C ALA A 437 -15.91 13.34 26.90
N ALA A 438 -16.98 12.75 27.46
CA ALA A 438 -17.79 13.37 28.51
C ALA A 438 -16.98 13.89 29.71
N ARG A 439 -15.87 13.21 30.07
CA ARG A 439 -15.00 13.57 31.20
C ARG A 439 -14.31 14.93 31.03
N VAL A 440 -14.11 15.40 29.80
CA VAL A 440 -13.45 16.69 29.51
C VAL A 440 -14.46 17.78 29.13
N ALA A 441 -15.77 17.51 29.23
CA ALA A 441 -16.82 18.48 28.87
C ALA A 441 -16.66 19.81 29.61
N GLY A 442 -16.52 19.79 30.94
CA GLY A 442 -16.35 21.01 31.73
C GLY A 442 -15.09 21.81 31.38
N GLU A 443 -13.96 21.11 31.14
CA GLU A 443 -12.71 21.76 30.69
C GLU A 443 -12.92 22.45 29.32
N ILE A 444 -13.65 21.83 28.41
CA ILE A 444 -13.97 22.41 27.10
C ILE A 444 -14.87 23.63 27.26
N GLU A 445 -15.93 23.56 28.07
CA GLU A 445 -16.82 24.70 28.33
C GLU A 445 -16.05 25.89 28.94
N ASP A 446 -15.19 25.62 29.93
CA ASP A 446 -14.40 26.64 30.59
C ASP A 446 -13.44 27.36 29.63
N MET A 447 -12.81 26.61 28.73
CA MET A 447 -11.81 27.16 27.80
C MET A 447 -12.43 27.82 26.57
N THR A 448 -13.51 27.25 26.03
CA THR A 448 -14.13 27.74 24.78
C THR A 448 -15.21 28.77 25.03
N LYS A 449 -15.85 28.77 26.20
CA LYS A 449 -17.10 29.49 26.49
C LYS A 449 -18.28 29.06 25.61
N TRP A 450 -18.16 27.93 24.93
CA TRP A 450 -19.27 27.27 24.26
C TRP A 450 -19.93 26.28 25.21
N ARG A 451 -21.25 26.18 25.17
CA ARG A 451 -22.01 25.16 25.87
C ARG A 451 -21.74 23.79 25.24
N VAL A 452 -21.43 22.78 26.05
CA VAL A 452 -21.07 21.45 25.57
C VAL A 452 -22.22 20.47 25.79
N LEU A 453 -22.63 19.80 24.72
CA LEU A 453 -23.53 18.66 24.79
C LEU A 453 -22.75 17.36 24.60
N VAL A 454 -23.03 16.38 25.45
CA VAL A 454 -22.47 15.05 25.33
C VAL A 454 -23.35 14.23 24.38
N GLY A 455 -22.81 13.96 23.19
CA GLY A 455 -23.42 13.10 22.18
C GLY A 455 -23.33 11.61 22.51
N PRO A 456 -23.70 10.74 21.55
CA PRO A 456 -23.64 9.29 21.75
C PRO A 456 -22.19 8.79 21.83
N THR A 457 -22.02 7.58 22.40
CA THR A 457 -20.72 6.92 22.48
C THR A 457 -20.29 6.33 21.12
N ASP A 458 -21.27 5.94 20.31
CA ASP A 458 -21.09 5.36 18.97
C ASP A 458 -21.63 6.31 17.89
N SER A 459 -20.91 6.47 16.79
CA SER A 459 -21.28 7.41 15.72
C SER A 459 -22.53 6.98 14.95
N SER A 460 -22.85 5.69 14.92
CA SER A 460 -24.04 5.17 14.25
C SER A 460 -25.35 5.71 14.85
N GLU A 461 -25.31 6.25 16.08
CA GLU A 461 -26.46 6.81 16.77
C GLU A 461 -26.63 8.33 16.58
N ILE A 462 -25.71 9.01 15.87
CA ILE A 462 -25.71 10.48 15.71
C ILE A 462 -27.07 10.97 15.17
N GLY A 463 -27.62 10.31 14.15
CA GLY A 463 -28.91 10.70 13.55
C GLY A 463 -30.05 10.71 14.57
N LYS A 464 -30.28 9.56 15.22
CA LYS A 464 -31.35 9.41 16.24
C LYS A 464 -31.14 10.35 17.43
N TRP A 465 -29.89 10.57 17.81
CA TRP A 465 -29.57 11.47 18.91
C TRP A 465 -29.92 12.92 18.57
N LEU A 466 -29.57 13.38 17.36
CA LEU A 466 -29.88 14.73 16.90
C LEU A 466 -31.38 14.97 16.75
N GLU A 467 -32.14 14.00 16.21
CA GLU A 467 -33.60 14.08 16.12
C GLU A 467 -34.27 14.36 17.46
N LYS A 468 -33.72 13.80 18.55
CA LYS A 468 -34.24 13.99 19.90
C LYS A 468 -33.67 15.22 20.58
N SER A 469 -32.40 15.53 20.37
CA SER A 469 -31.63 16.47 21.20
C SER A 469 -31.33 17.80 20.52
N TRP A 470 -31.61 17.94 19.23
CA TRP A 470 -31.37 19.15 18.43
C TRP A 470 -32.65 19.61 17.73
N THR A 471 -33.73 19.77 18.49
CA THR A 471 -35.02 20.30 18.01
C THR A 471 -35.08 21.82 18.16
N PRO A 472 -35.94 22.55 17.43
CA PRO A 472 -36.08 24.00 17.56
C PRO A 472 -36.31 24.47 19.00
N GLU A 473 -37.12 23.73 19.77
CA GLU A 473 -37.40 24.04 21.18
C GLU A 473 -36.15 23.91 22.05
N LYS A 474 -35.37 22.84 21.84
CA LYS A 474 -34.11 22.63 22.55
C LYS A 474 -33.05 23.64 22.17
N ILE A 475 -32.92 23.96 20.89
CA ILE A 475 -31.97 24.98 20.44
C ILE A 475 -32.28 26.31 21.13
N LYS A 476 -33.56 26.68 21.20
CA LYS A 476 -34.00 27.89 21.90
C LYS A 476 -33.63 27.87 23.39
N GLU A 477 -33.92 26.78 24.09
CA GLU A 477 -33.51 26.56 25.49
C GLU A 477 -31.99 26.64 25.68
N LEU A 478 -31.22 26.14 24.71
CA LEU A 478 -29.76 26.10 24.75
C LEU A 478 -29.11 27.46 24.47
N THR A 479 -29.79 28.36 23.74
CA THR A 479 -29.28 29.68 23.36
C THR A 479 -29.80 30.83 24.23
N GLU A 480 -30.94 30.67 24.89
CA GLU A 480 -31.57 31.70 25.74
C GLU A 480 -31.25 31.54 27.24
N GLY A 481 -30.65 30.43 27.65
CA GLY A 481 -30.21 30.15 29.02
C GLY A 481 -28.73 29.83 29.09
#